data_AF-A0A2X1N9N6-F1
#
_entry.id   AF-A0A2X1N9N6-F1
#
_cell.length_a   1.000
_cell.length_b   1.000
_cell.length_c   1.000
_cell.angle_alpha   90.00
_cell.angle_beta   90.00
_cell.angle_gamma   90.00
#
_symmetry.space_group_name_H-M   'P 1'
#
loop_
_entity.id
_entity.type
_entity.pdbx_description
1 polymer ?
#
loop_
_entity_poly.entity_id
_entity_poly.type
_entity_poly.pdbx_seq_one_letter_code
_entity_poly.pdbx_strand_id
1 'polypeptide(L)'
;MGSRMLKRWLHMPVRDTRVLLERQQTIGALQDFTAELQPVLRQVGDLERILARLALRTARPRDLARMRHAFQQLPELRAQLETVDSAPVQALREKMGEFAELRDLLERAIIDTPPVLVRDGGVIASGYNEELDEWRALADGATRLSGASGSPRA
;
A
#
# COMPACT_ATOMS: atom_id res chain seq x y z
N MET A 1 -4.99 -7.86 -8.32
CA MET A 1 -5.13 -9.26 -7.84
C MET A 1 -6.51 -9.88 -8.05
N GLY A 2 -7.63 -9.27 -7.61
CA GLY A 2 -8.97 -9.90 -7.63
C GLY A 2 -9.44 -10.44 -8.99
N SER A 3 -9.34 -9.65 -10.06
CA SER A 3 -9.70 -10.11 -11.42
C SER A 3 -8.94 -11.37 -11.86
N ARG A 4 -7.65 -11.48 -11.52
CA ARG A 4 -6.86 -12.69 -11.82
C ARG A 4 -7.33 -13.89 -11.00
N MET A 5 -7.69 -13.68 -9.73
CA MET A 5 -8.23 -14.74 -8.87
C MET A 5 -9.56 -15.26 -9.40
N LEU A 6 -10.48 -14.37 -9.79
CA LEU A 6 -11.78 -14.78 -10.36
C LEU A 6 -11.60 -15.59 -11.64
N LYS A 7 -10.74 -15.15 -12.57
CA LYS A 7 -10.44 -15.92 -13.79
C LYS A 7 -9.93 -17.33 -13.47
N ARG A 8 -9.05 -17.49 -12.48
CA ARG A 8 -8.60 -18.81 -12.04
C ARG A 8 -9.74 -19.68 -11.52
N TRP A 9 -10.64 -19.13 -10.72
CA TRP A 9 -11.79 -19.88 -10.19
C TRP A 9 -12.75 -20.34 -11.30
N LEU A 10 -12.96 -19.52 -12.33
CA LEU A 10 -13.80 -19.87 -13.48
C LEU A 10 -13.20 -21.02 -14.30
N HIS A 11 -11.87 -21.04 -14.46
CA HIS A 11 -11.18 -22.11 -15.19
C HIS A 11 -10.95 -23.38 -14.35
N MET A 12 -11.06 -23.30 -13.03
CA MET A 12 -10.81 -24.43 -12.12
C MET A 12 -11.90 -24.51 -11.04
N PRO A 13 -13.09 -25.05 -11.39
CA PRO A 13 -14.15 -25.31 -10.42
C PRO A 13 -13.66 -26.26 -9.33
N VAL A 14 -13.95 -25.91 -8.08
CA VAL A 14 -13.58 -26.72 -6.92
C VAL A 14 -14.66 -27.77 -6.63
N ARG A 15 -14.26 -28.91 -6.05
CA ARG A 15 -15.16 -30.02 -5.69
C ARG A 15 -15.42 -30.13 -4.18
N ASP A 16 -14.70 -29.36 -3.38
CA ASP A 16 -14.90 -29.34 -1.93
C ASP A 16 -16.18 -28.58 -1.59
N THR A 17 -17.20 -29.32 -1.15
CA THR A 17 -18.51 -28.77 -0.78
C THR A 17 -18.41 -27.71 0.30
N ARG A 18 -17.50 -27.85 1.27
CA ARG A 18 -17.33 -26.86 2.34
C ARG A 18 -16.89 -25.52 1.77
N VAL A 19 -15.90 -25.52 0.88
CA VAL A 19 -15.41 -24.30 0.20
C VAL A 19 -16.52 -23.64 -0.62
N LEU A 20 -17.36 -24.43 -1.29
CA LEU A 20 -18.48 -23.91 -2.07
C LEU A 20 -19.53 -23.23 -1.16
N LEU A 21 -19.90 -23.87 -0.05
CA LEU A 21 -20.85 -23.33 0.92
C LEU A 21 -20.33 -22.04 1.58
N GLU A 22 -19.06 -22.02 2.01
CA GLU A 22 -18.43 -20.82 2.58
C GLU A 22 -18.46 -19.63 1.59
N ARG A 23 -18.19 -19.89 0.30
CA ARG A 23 -18.28 -18.86 -0.74
C ARG A 23 -19.71 -18.37 -0.93
N GLN A 24 -20.70 -19.26 -0.96
CA GLN A 24 -22.11 -18.88 -1.11
C GLN A 24 -22.59 -18.04 0.08
N GLN A 25 -22.24 -18.45 1.31
CA GLN A 25 -22.54 -17.68 2.53
C GLN A 25 -21.88 -16.31 2.51
N THR A 26 -20.62 -16.23 2.09
CA THR A 26 -19.89 -14.96 1.93
C THR A 26 -20.57 -14.04 0.92
N ILE A 27 -20.96 -14.58 -0.24
CA ILE A 27 -21.64 -13.81 -1.29
C ILE A 27 -22.97 -13.26 -0.78
N GLY A 28 -23.78 -14.09 -0.11
CA GLY A 28 -25.07 -13.67 0.46
C GLY A 28 -24.91 -12.58 1.52
N ALA A 29 -23.98 -12.78 2.47
CA ALA A 29 -23.76 -11.84 3.57
C ALA A 29 -23.21 -10.48 3.14
N LEU A 30 -22.53 -10.40 1.99
CA LEU A 30 -21.91 -9.16 1.51
C LEU A 30 -22.74 -8.39 0.48
N GLN A 31 -23.94 -8.85 0.09
CA GLN A 31 -24.73 -8.22 -0.98
C GLN A 31 -24.99 -6.73 -0.71
N ASP A 32 -25.43 -6.42 0.51
CA ASP A 32 -25.79 -5.05 0.92
C ASP A 32 -24.58 -4.14 1.17
N PHE A 33 -23.39 -4.73 1.35
CA PHE A 33 -22.14 -4.00 1.65
C PHE A 33 -21.31 -3.71 0.39
N THR A 34 -21.72 -4.22 -0.78
CA THR A 34 -20.91 -4.15 -2.01
C THR A 34 -20.58 -2.73 -2.45
N ALA A 35 -21.53 -1.79 -2.33
CA ALA A 35 -21.37 -0.40 -2.74
C ALA A 35 -20.31 0.34 -1.91
N GLU A 36 -20.19 0.00 -0.63
CA GLU A 36 -19.27 0.63 0.33
C GLU A 36 -17.88 -0.01 0.29
N LEU A 37 -17.82 -1.35 0.17
CA LEU A 37 -16.56 -2.10 0.14
C LEU A 37 -15.77 -1.88 -1.15
N GLN A 38 -16.44 -1.81 -2.31
CA GLN A 38 -15.75 -1.77 -3.60
C GLN A 38 -14.83 -0.55 -3.79
N PRO A 39 -15.25 0.69 -3.46
CA PRO A 39 -14.37 1.86 -3.51
C PRO A 39 -13.11 1.70 -2.67
N VAL A 40 -13.23 1.19 -1.45
CA VAL A 40 -12.10 1.02 -0.52
C VAL A 40 -11.16 -0.09 -0.99
N LEU A 41 -11.70 -1.24 -1.41
CA LEU A 41 -10.92 -2.34 -1.99
C LEU A 41 -10.15 -1.91 -3.26
N ARG A 42 -10.70 -0.97 -4.05
CA ARG A 42 -10.03 -0.44 -5.24
C ARG A 42 -8.74 0.31 -4.86
N GLN A 43 -8.72 1.01 -3.73
CA GLN A 43 -7.53 1.75 -3.25
C GLN A 43 -6.40 0.82 -2.77
N VAL A 44 -6.71 -0.40 -2.32
CA VAL A 44 -5.69 -1.43 -1.99
C VAL A 44 -4.84 -1.81 -3.22
N GLY A 45 -5.42 -1.77 -4.42
CA GLY A 45 -4.70 -2.00 -5.67
C GLY A 45 -4.18 -3.44 -5.87
N ASP A 46 -2.94 -3.59 -6.34
CA ASP A 46 -2.33 -4.89 -6.66
C ASP A 46 -1.18 -5.26 -5.69
N LEU A 47 -1.52 -5.33 -4.39
CA LEU A 47 -0.59 -5.62 -3.31
C LEU A 47 0.17 -6.94 -3.51
N GLU A 48 -0.48 -7.96 -4.08
CA GLU A 48 0.14 -9.26 -4.42
C GLU A 48 1.42 -9.09 -5.26
N ARG A 49 1.40 -8.23 -6.28
CA ARG A 49 2.58 -8.03 -7.15
C ARG A 49 3.62 -7.12 -6.50
N ILE A 50 3.19 -6.19 -5.65
CA ILE A 50 4.11 -5.36 -4.87
C ILE A 50 4.90 -6.25 -3.90
N LEU A 51 4.24 -7.15 -3.18
CA LEU A 51 4.89 -8.10 -2.26
C LEU A 51 5.85 -9.04 -3.00
N ALA A 52 5.50 -9.50 -4.21
CA ALA A 52 6.43 -10.28 -5.03
C ALA A 52 7.72 -9.49 -5.37
N ARG A 53 7.61 -8.21 -5.73
CA ARG A 53 8.79 -7.36 -5.97
C ARG A 53 9.57 -7.07 -4.69
N LEU A 54 8.87 -6.90 -3.56
CA LEU A 54 9.51 -6.71 -2.25
C LEU A 54 10.34 -7.95 -1.87
N ALA A 55 9.78 -9.15 -2.03
CA ALA A 55 10.48 -10.41 -1.76
C ALA A 55 11.75 -10.56 -2.62
N LEU A 56 11.69 -10.12 -3.87
CA LEU A 56 12.83 -10.11 -4.79
C LEU A 56 13.77 -8.90 -4.61
N ARG A 57 13.50 -8.01 -3.64
CA ARG A 57 14.24 -6.75 -3.42
C ARG A 57 14.32 -5.85 -4.66
N THR A 58 13.29 -5.89 -5.50
CA THR A 58 13.14 -5.08 -6.73
C THR A 58 11.99 -4.07 -6.66
N ALA A 59 11.36 -3.93 -5.49
CA ALA A 59 10.32 -2.93 -5.25
C ALA A 59 10.86 -1.51 -5.43
N ARG A 60 10.13 -0.69 -6.19
CA ARG A 60 10.47 0.73 -6.41
C ARG A 60 9.87 1.61 -5.31
N PRO A 61 10.33 2.86 -5.13
CA PRO A 61 9.76 3.77 -4.15
C PRO A 61 8.22 3.93 -4.25
N ARG A 62 7.70 4.06 -5.48
CA ARG A 62 6.25 4.10 -5.73
C ARG A 62 5.51 2.80 -5.43
N ASP A 63 6.20 1.65 -5.34
CA ASP A 63 5.59 0.42 -4.84
C ASP A 63 5.36 0.51 -3.33
N LEU A 64 6.34 1.04 -2.59
CA LEU A 64 6.24 1.22 -1.14
C LEU A 64 5.18 2.26 -0.77
N ALA A 65 5.09 3.37 -1.51
CA ALA A 65 4.02 4.35 -1.31
C ALA A 65 2.62 3.75 -1.57
N ARG A 66 2.47 2.89 -2.59
CA ARG A 66 1.21 2.16 -2.83
C ARG A 66 0.92 1.10 -1.77
N MET A 67 1.95 0.44 -1.24
CA MET A 67 1.79 -0.48 -0.11
C MET A 67 1.30 0.25 1.13
N ARG A 68 1.92 1.39 1.47
CA ARG A 68 1.46 2.28 2.54
C ARG A 68 0.00 2.66 2.36
N HIS A 69 -0.36 3.11 1.15
CA HIS A 69 -1.73 3.49 0.84
C HIS A 69 -2.72 2.32 1.01
N ALA A 70 -2.32 1.10 0.64
CA ALA A 70 -3.13 -0.09 0.87
C ALA A 70 -3.31 -0.39 2.36
N PHE A 71 -2.27 -0.25 3.19
CA PHE A 71 -2.37 -0.43 4.64
C PHE A 71 -3.29 0.61 5.30
N GLN A 72 -3.32 1.84 4.79
CA GLN A 72 -4.24 2.88 5.27
C GLN A 72 -5.72 2.52 5.07
N GLN A 73 -6.05 1.60 4.14
CA GLN A 73 -7.42 1.17 3.90
C GLN A 73 -7.89 0.06 4.84
N LEU A 74 -6.96 -0.64 5.50
CA LEU A 74 -7.29 -1.81 6.31
C LEU A 74 -8.19 -1.50 7.50
N PRO A 75 -7.99 -0.40 8.27
CA PRO A 75 -8.90 -0.05 9.36
C PRO A 75 -10.34 0.16 8.89
N GLU A 76 -10.54 0.88 7.78
CA GLU A 76 -11.87 1.11 7.19
C GLU A 76 -12.52 -0.21 6.74
N LEU A 77 -11.78 -1.07 6.04
CA LEU A 77 -12.28 -2.39 5.64
C LEU A 77 -12.64 -3.25 6.86
N ARG A 78 -11.82 -3.22 7.92
CA ARG A 78 -12.11 -3.95 9.15
C ARG A 78 -13.37 -3.43 9.82
N ALA A 79 -13.60 -2.11 9.85
CA ALA A 79 -14.80 -1.52 10.42
C ALA A 79 -16.06 -1.92 9.61
N GLN A 80 -16.03 -1.79 8.29
CA GLN A 80 -17.16 -2.17 7.42
C GLN A 80 -17.50 -3.66 7.52
N LEU A 81 -16.50 -4.53 7.68
CA LEU A 81 -16.71 -5.98 7.78
C LEU A 81 -17.07 -6.47 9.19
N GLU A 82 -16.99 -5.63 10.21
CA GLU A 82 -17.25 -6.03 11.60
C GLU A 82 -18.72 -6.41 11.83
N THR A 83 -19.65 -5.70 11.19
CA THR A 83 -21.09 -5.91 11.36
C THR A 83 -21.65 -7.04 10.51
N VAL A 84 -20.83 -7.66 9.64
CA VAL A 84 -21.25 -8.75 8.76
C VAL A 84 -21.30 -10.06 9.53
N ASP A 85 -22.51 -10.56 9.81
CA ASP A 85 -22.73 -11.84 10.49
C ASP A 85 -22.48 -13.03 9.56
N SER A 86 -21.19 -13.36 9.37
CA SER A 86 -20.76 -14.48 8.54
C SER A 86 -19.36 -14.94 8.95
N ALA A 87 -19.25 -16.17 9.47
CA ALA A 87 -17.97 -16.71 9.92
C ALA A 87 -16.87 -16.72 8.83
N PRO A 88 -17.16 -17.08 7.56
CA PRO A 88 -16.18 -16.94 6.47
C PRO A 88 -15.70 -15.50 6.24
N VAL A 89 -16.58 -14.50 6.39
CA VAL A 89 -16.22 -13.09 6.27
C VAL A 89 -15.31 -12.66 7.41
N GLN A 90 -15.65 -13.03 8.65
CA GLN A 90 -14.81 -12.72 9.82
C GLN A 90 -13.43 -13.38 9.72
N ALA A 91 -13.34 -14.59 9.19
CA ALA A 91 -12.06 -15.24 8.91
C ALA A 91 -11.21 -14.48 7.87
N LEU A 92 -11.83 -13.93 6.82
CA LEU A 92 -11.14 -13.09 5.82
C LEU A 92 -10.72 -11.75 6.41
N ARG A 93 -11.59 -11.11 7.22
CA ARG A 93 -11.29 -9.88 7.96
C ARG A 93 -10.09 -10.06 8.87
N GLU A 94 -10.00 -11.19 9.57
CA GLU A 94 -8.84 -11.45 10.43
C GLU A 94 -7.57 -11.72 9.62
N LYS A 95 -7.68 -12.55 8.58
CA LYS A 95 -6.55 -12.89 7.71
C LYS A 95 -5.94 -11.68 6.99
N MET A 96 -6.71 -10.64 6.71
CA MET A 96 -6.18 -9.46 6.01
C MET A 96 -5.23 -8.62 6.88
N GLY A 97 -5.27 -8.77 8.20
CA GLY A 97 -4.44 -8.02 9.14
C GLY A 97 -4.72 -6.52 9.18
N GLU A 98 -3.82 -5.77 9.82
CA GLU A 98 -3.88 -4.29 9.90
C GLU A 98 -2.51 -3.63 9.66
N PHE A 99 -1.41 -4.30 10.04
CA PHE A 99 -0.03 -3.86 9.77
C PHE A 99 0.28 -2.43 10.25
N ALA A 100 -0.29 -2.00 11.37
CA ALA A 100 -0.16 -0.64 11.90
C ALA A 100 1.31 -0.18 12.04
N GLU A 101 2.20 -1.05 12.54
CA GLU A 101 3.63 -0.77 12.69
C GLU A 101 4.33 -0.53 11.34
N LEU A 102 3.98 -1.33 10.31
CA LEU A 102 4.54 -1.19 8.97
C LEU A 102 3.95 0.02 8.23
N ARG A 103 2.68 0.33 8.47
CA ARG A 103 2.04 1.56 7.97
C ARG A 103 2.79 2.78 8.49
N ASP A 104 2.97 2.86 9.81
CA ASP A 104 3.69 3.96 10.47
C ASP A 104 5.14 4.07 10.00
N LEU A 105 5.84 2.94 9.85
CA LEU A 105 7.20 2.92 9.28
C LEU A 105 7.23 3.57 7.89
N LEU A 106 6.31 3.19 6.99
CA LEU A 106 6.28 3.73 5.63
C LEU A 106 5.81 5.19 5.55
N GLU A 107 4.95 5.61 6.49
CA GLU A 107 4.52 7.01 6.64
C GLU A 107 5.69 7.90 7.06
N ARG A 108 6.51 7.45 8.01
CA ARG A 108 7.70 8.18 8.44
C ARG A 108 8.87 8.10 7.47
N ALA A 109 9.04 6.98 6.77
CA ALA A 109 10.24 6.73 5.97
C ALA A 109 10.18 7.28 4.54
N ILE A 110 9.02 7.26 3.89
CA ILE A 110 8.90 7.53 2.44
C ILE A 110 8.06 8.78 2.22
N ILE A 111 8.51 9.70 1.36
CA ILE A 111 7.71 10.89 1.01
C ILE A 111 6.36 10.51 0.35
N ASP A 112 5.43 11.47 0.27
CA ASP A 112 4.09 11.23 -0.28
C ASP A 112 4.11 10.75 -1.73
N THR A 113 4.89 11.42 -2.56
CA THR A 113 4.96 11.20 -4.01
C THR A 113 6.40 10.89 -4.44
N PRO A 114 6.95 9.70 -4.10
CA PRO A 114 8.35 9.42 -4.35
C PRO A 114 8.66 9.29 -5.85
N PRO A 115 9.91 9.57 -6.26
CA PRO A 115 10.34 9.41 -7.64
C PRO A 115 10.27 7.95 -8.10
N VAL A 116 10.38 7.75 -9.41
CA VAL A 116 10.24 6.41 -10.01
C VAL A 116 11.37 5.49 -9.59
N LEU A 117 12.59 6.02 -9.47
CA LEU A 117 13.80 5.26 -9.15
C LEU A 117 14.46 5.85 -7.90
N VAL A 118 15.03 4.97 -7.08
CA VAL A 118 15.75 5.37 -5.87
C VAL A 118 17.07 6.09 -6.17
N ARG A 119 17.68 5.81 -7.32
CA ARG A 119 18.96 6.42 -7.73
C ARG A 119 18.88 7.94 -7.94
N ASP A 120 17.67 8.46 -8.15
CA ASP A 120 17.43 9.88 -8.40
C ASP A 120 17.36 10.68 -7.08
N GLY A 121 17.52 10.02 -5.92
CA GLY A 121 17.38 10.64 -4.61
C GLY A 121 15.92 10.97 -4.26
N GLY A 122 15.71 11.80 -3.24
CA GLY A 122 14.37 12.34 -2.91
C GLY A 122 13.30 11.31 -2.52
N VAL A 123 13.69 10.13 -2.02
CA VAL A 123 12.75 9.07 -1.60
C VAL A 123 12.44 9.13 -0.11
N ILE A 124 13.49 9.20 0.71
CA ILE A 124 13.38 9.16 2.16
C ILE A 124 12.86 10.51 2.67
N ALA A 125 11.87 10.51 3.55
CA ALA A 125 11.31 11.73 4.11
C ALA A 125 12.30 12.44 5.05
N SER A 126 12.15 13.76 5.20
CA SER A 126 12.85 14.51 6.25
C SER A 126 12.37 14.07 7.63
N GLY A 127 13.27 14.09 8.61
CA GLY A 127 13.01 13.66 9.99
C GLY A 127 13.09 12.15 10.19
N TYR A 128 13.28 11.35 9.13
CA TYR A 128 13.43 9.89 9.27
C TYR A 128 14.84 9.49 9.71
N ASN A 129 15.86 10.22 9.26
CA ASN A 129 17.26 9.95 9.58
C ASN A 129 18.03 11.28 9.69
N GLU A 130 18.50 11.56 10.90
CA GLU A 130 19.16 12.83 11.24
C GLU A 130 20.42 13.07 10.39
N GLU A 131 21.26 12.04 10.24
CA GLU A 131 22.48 12.11 9.43
C GLU A 131 22.17 12.47 7.96
N LEU A 132 21.17 11.82 7.35
CA LEU A 132 20.76 12.13 5.97
C LEU A 132 20.25 13.57 5.83
N ASP A 133 19.57 14.09 6.84
CA ASP A 133 19.08 15.46 6.83
C ASP A 133 20.21 16.48 6.99
N GLU A 134 21.24 16.19 7.80
CA GLU A 134 22.47 16.98 7.85
C GLU A 134 23.16 17.05 6.49
N TRP A 135 23.30 15.91 5.81
CA TRP A 135 23.90 15.84 4.46
C TRP A 135 23.11 16.65 3.43
N ARG A 136 21.78 16.63 3.50
CA ARG A 136 20.91 17.45 2.63
C ARG A 136 21.09 18.94 2.90
N ALA A 137 21.12 19.35 4.17
CA ALA A 137 21.31 20.75 4.56
C ALA A 137 22.64 21.31 4.05
N LEU A 138 23.71 20.50 4.10
CA LEU A 138 25.03 20.86 3.56
C LEU A 138 25.00 21.06 2.03
N ALA A 139 24.36 20.13 1.29
CA ALA A 139 24.23 20.23 -0.16
C ALA A 139 23.41 21.45 -0.61
N ASP A 140 22.31 21.75 0.10
CA ASP A 140 21.47 22.93 -0.17
C ASP A 140 22.18 24.25 0.20
N GLY A 141 22.99 24.24 1.26
CA GLY A 141 23.85 25.36 1.65
C GLY A 141 24.90 25.69 0.59
N ALA A 142 25.59 24.67 0.05
CA ALA A 142 26.58 24.82 -1.02
C ALA A 142 25.95 25.37 -2.31
N THR A 143 24.76 24.88 -2.67
CA THR A 143 24.02 25.35 -3.85
C THR A 143 23.65 26.84 -3.72
N ARG A 144 23.19 27.29 -2.54
CA ARG A 144 22.88 28.71 -2.29
C ARG A 144 24.10 29.64 -2.39
N LEU A 145 25.27 29.18 -1.94
CA LEU A 145 26.52 29.95 -2.03
C LEU A 145 27.02 30.06 -3.49
N SER A 146 26.87 29.01 -4.29
CA SER A 146 27.25 29.02 -5.72
C SER A 146 26.33 29.87 -6.61
N GLY A 147 25.07 30.10 -6.22
CA GLY A 147 24.13 30.97 -6.92
C GLY A 147 24.31 32.47 -6.62
N ALA A 148 24.91 32.81 -5.48
CA ALA A 148 25.14 34.19 -5.06
C ALA A 148 26.42 34.83 -5.66
N SER A 149 27.24 34.05 -6.37
CA SER A 149 28.44 34.55 -7.07
C SER A 149 28.19 34.98 -8.53
N GLY A 150 26.93 35.05 -8.98
CA GLY A 150 26.55 35.48 -10.33
C GLY A 150 26.01 36.91 -10.38
N SER A 151 26.86 37.84 -10.81
CA SER A 151 26.63 39.27 -11.15
C SER A 151 26.77 40.28 -9.99
N PRO A 152 27.72 41.23 -10.12
CA PRO A 152 27.37 42.44 -10.89
C PRO A 152 28.49 42.94 -11.82
N ARG A 153 28.21 43.05 -13.12
CA ARG A 153 28.84 44.04 -14.02
C ARG A 153 27.76 44.44 -15.03
N ALA A 154 27.16 45.63 -14.83
CA ALA A 154 27.57 46.92 -15.38
C ALA A 154 27.01 47.11 -16.80
#